data_AF-A0A7C3KCU2-F1
#
_entry.id   AF-A0A7C3KCU2-F1
#
_cell.length_a   1.000
_cell.length_b   1.000
_cell.length_c   1.000
_cell.angle_alpha   90.00
_cell.angle_beta   90.00
_cell.angle_gamma   90.00
#
_symmetry.space_group_name_H-M   'P 1'
#
loop_
_entity.id
_entity.type
_entity.pdbx_description
1 polymer ?
#
loop_
_entity_poly.entity_id
_entity_poly.type
_entity_poly.pdbx_seq_one_letter_code
_entity_poly.pdbx_strand_id
1 'polypeptide(L)' 'MAFFRQYIAPLFIVLIFLVALVAVSSRIFLPSDMAAPAPIEEAAPISALDSSNALSDLPPALSTLVRGFPDELGQL' A
#
# COMPACT_ATOMS: atom_id res chain seq x y z
N MET A 1 -27.50 1.17 -44.02
CA MET A 1 -26.99 0.41 -42.85
C MET A 1 -25.66 0.91 -42.29
N ALA A 2 -24.88 1.74 -43.01
CA ALA A 2 -23.59 2.24 -42.51
C ALA A 2 -23.72 3.40 -41.49
N PHE A 3 -24.67 4.31 -41.68
CA PHE A 3 -24.86 5.51 -40.83
C PHE A 3 -25.05 5.17 -39.35
N PHE A 4 -25.90 4.17 -39.05
CA PHE A 4 -26.15 3.75 -37.67
C PHE A 4 -24.87 3.22 -36.99
N ARG A 5 -24.10 2.39 -37.69
CA ARG A 5 -22.85 1.85 -37.15
C ARG A 5 -21.71 2.86 -37.13
N GLN A 6 -21.74 3.89 -37.98
CA GLN A 6 -20.64 4.84 -38.11
C GLN A 6 -20.77 6.06 -37.19
N TYR A 7 -21.99 6.38 -36.74
CA TYR A 7 -22.21 7.52 -35.83
C TYR A 7 -22.83 7.10 -34.50
N ILE A 8 -23.86 6.25 -34.54
CA ILE A 8 -24.54 5.84 -33.32
C ILE A 8 -23.69 4.85 -32.50
N ALA A 9 -23.05 3.86 -33.15
CA ALA A 9 -22.20 2.92 -32.40
C ALA A 9 -20.97 3.58 -31.72
N PRO A 10 -20.21 4.49 -32.38
CA PRO A 10 -19.11 5.21 -31.72
C PRO A 10 -19.57 6.09 -30.58
N LEU A 11 -20.73 6.76 -30.71
CA LEU A 11 -21.31 7.55 -29.63
C LEU A 11 -21.61 6.66 -28.42
N PHE A 12 -22.28 5.52 -28.63
CA PHE A 12 -22.57 4.57 -27.55
C PHE A 12 -21.29 4.04 -26.88
N ILE A 13 -20.24 3.76 -27.65
CA ILE A 13 -18.94 3.35 -27.08
C ILE A 13 -18.42 4.42 -26.11
N VAL A 14 -18.40 5.69 -26.53
CA VAL A 14 -17.94 6.79 -25.67
C VAL A 14 -18.86 6.99 -24.46
N LEU A 15 -20.18 6.88 -24.64
CA LEU A 15 -21.14 7.05 -23.57
C LEU A 15 -21.02 5.93 -22.52
N ILE A 16 -20.94 4.68 -22.95
CA ILE A 16 -20.72 3.53 -22.07
C ILE A 16 -19.35 3.63 -21.40
N PHE A 17 -18.32 4.05 -22.14
CA PHE A 17 -16.99 4.27 -21.59
C PHE A 17 -17.00 5.34 -20.48
N LEU A 18 -17.67 6.47 -20.69
CA LEU A 18 -17.79 7.52 -19.67
C LEU A 18 -18.53 7.02 -18.42
N VAL A 19 -19.65 6.31 -18.61
CA VAL A 19 -20.39 5.72 -17.50
C VAL A 19 -19.52 4.71 -16.74
N ALA A 20 -18.81 3.84 -17.45
CA ALA A 20 -17.90 2.87 -16.86
C ALA A 20 -16.74 3.55 -16.12
N LEU A 21 -16.15 4.60 -16.69
CA LEU A 21 -15.08 5.37 -16.08
C LEU A 21 -15.53 6.01 -14.77
N VAL A 22 -16.73 6.63 -14.75
CA VAL A 22 -17.31 7.22 -13.54
C VAL A 22 -17.67 6.14 -12.51
N ALA A 23 -18.29 5.03 -12.94
CA ALA A 23 -18.66 3.93 -12.05
C ALA A 23 -17.43 3.27 -11.39
N VAL A 24 -16.39 3.00 -12.17
CA VAL A 24 -15.12 2.42 -11.66
C VAL A 24 -14.42 3.40 -10.74
N SER A 25 -14.34 4.68 -11.11
CA SER A 25 -13.67 5.69 -10.28
C SER A 25 -14.43 5.95 -8.98
N SER A 26 -15.77 5.99 -9.02
CA SER A 26 -16.60 6.23 -7.83
C SER A 26 -16.63 5.04 -6.88
N ARG A 27 -16.45 3.80 -7.37
CA ARG A 27 -16.42 2.60 -6.52
C ARG A 27 -15.38 2.70 -5.39
N ILE A 28 -14.21 3.29 -5.67
CA ILE A 28 -13.12 3.44 -4.69
C ILE A 28 -13.54 4.34 -3.51
N PHE A 29 -14.45 5.28 -3.76
CA PHE A 29 -14.95 6.21 -2.76
C PHE A 29 -16.25 5.74 -2.09
N LEU A 30 -16.76 4.56 -2.44
CA LEU A 30 -17.96 4.03 -1.80
C LEU A 30 -17.62 3.56 -0.39
N PRO A 31 -18.43 3.88 0.63
CA PRO A 31 -18.17 3.47 2.01
C PRO A 31 -17.94 1.96 2.15
N SER A 32 -18.59 1.15 1.31
CA SER A 32 -18.40 -0.30 1.25
C SER A 32 -17.02 -0.75 0.79
N ASP A 33 -16.34 0.01 -0.07
CA ASP A 33 -14.98 -0.30 -0.55
C ASP A 33 -13.94 0.03 0.54
N MET A 34 -14.15 1.11 1.29
CA MET A 34 -13.32 1.49 2.45
C MET A 34 -13.69 0.77 3.76
N ALA A 35 -14.78 -0.01 3.77
CA ALA A 35 -15.26 -0.72 4.96
C ALA A 35 -14.50 -2.02 5.24
N ALA A 36 -13.57 -2.45 4.38
CA ALA A 36 -12.73 -3.59 4.66
C ALA A 36 -11.86 -3.25 5.89
N PRO A 37 -12.09 -3.90 7.06
CA PRO A 37 -11.24 -3.69 8.22
C PRO A 37 -9.82 -4.04 7.80
N ALA A 38 -8.87 -3.15 8.08
CA ALA A 38 -7.45 -3.51 7.98
C ALA A 38 -7.26 -4.84 8.73
N PRO A 39 -6.35 -5.73 8.28
CA PRO A 39 -6.05 -6.96 9.01
C PRO A 39 -5.83 -6.64 10.49
N ILE A 40 -6.81 -7.00 11.32
CA ILE A 40 -6.79 -6.94 12.78
C ILE A 40 -6.52 -8.33 13.33
N GLU A 41 -5.68 -9.12 12.67
CA GLU A 41 -4.77 -9.93 13.45
C GLU A 41 -4.12 -8.94 14.39
N GLU A 42 -4.59 -8.94 15.64
CA GLU A 42 -4.03 -8.22 16.77
C GLU A 42 -2.56 -8.19 16.53
N ALA A 43 -2.03 -7.03 16.10
CA ALA A 43 -0.70 -6.93 15.54
C ALA A 43 0.19 -7.63 16.54
N ALA A 44 0.62 -8.86 16.22
CA ALA A 44 1.19 -9.75 17.21
C ALA A 44 2.27 -8.90 17.85
N PRO A 45 2.20 -8.66 19.18
CA PRO A 45 2.97 -7.59 19.79
C PRO A 45 4.39 -7.80 19.29
N ILE A 46 4.91 -6.84 18.53
CA ILE A 46 6.29 -6.88 18.03
C ILE A 46 7.29 -6.96 19.20
N SER A 47 6.79 -6.82 20.44
CA SER A 47 7.45 -7.16 21.70
C SER A 47 7.64 -8.67 21.96
N ALA A 48 6.98 -9.58 21.24
CA ALA A 48 7.08 -11.03 21.41
C ALA A 48 7.98 -11.72 20.37
N LEU A 49 8.42 -11.01 19.33
CA LEU A 49 9.62 -11.38 18.61
C LEU A 49 10.78 -10.91 19.48
N ASP A 50 11.42 -11.84 20.17
CA ASP A 50 12.63 -11.69 20.99
C ASP A 50 13.75 -11.00 20.19
N SER A 51 13.60 -9.68 20.03
CA SER A 51 14.50 -8.84 19.25
C SER A 51 15.84 -8.75 19.96
N SER A 52 15.87 -8.94 21.28
CA SER A 52 17.09 -9.04 22.07
C SER A 52 18.00 -10.18 21.60
N ASN A 53 17.44 -11.36 21.32
CA ASN A 53 18.19 -12.52 20.85
C ASN A 53 18.69 -12.33 19.41
N ALA A 54 17.84 -11.83 18.51
CA ALA A 54 18.24 -11.50 17.13
C ALA A 54 19.30 -10.38 17.05
N LEU A 55 19.26 -9.39 17.96
CA LEU A 55 20.26 -8.31 18.06
C LEU A 55 21.59 -8.79 18.67
N SER A 56 21.61 -9.94 19.35
CA SER A 56 22.82 -10.54 19.95
C SER A 56 23.69 -11.26 18.93
N ASP A 57 23.08 -11.77 17.86
CA ASP A 57 23.72 -12.53 16.78
C ASP A 57 24.17 -11.66 15.58
N LEU A 58 23.97 -10.34 15.66
CA LEU A 58 24.38 -9.44 14.58
C LEU A 58 25.91 -9.24 14.56
N PRO A 59 26.53 -9.24 13.36
CA PRO A 59 27.91 -8.82 13.20
C PRO A 59 28.15 -7.42 13.78
N PRO A 60 29.32 -7.17 14.39
CA PRO A 60 29.60 -5.91 15.10
C PRO A 60 29.43 -4.67 14.21
N ALA A 61 29.70 -4.78 12.91
CA ALA A 61 29.54 -3.70 11.93
C ALA A 61 28.08 -3.23 11.72
N LEU A 62 27.09 -4.08 12.02
CA LEU A 62 25.67 -3.77 11.83
C LEU A 62 24.99 -3.34 13.13
N SER A 63 25.56 -3.74 14.28
CA SER A 63 25.06 -3.34 15.60
C SER A 63 25.07 -1.82 15.81
N THR A 64 26.05 -1.12 15.23
CA THR A 64 26.21 0.34 15.32
C THR A 64 25.21 1.10 14.47
N LEU A 65 24.75 0.54 13.35
CA LEU A 65 23.74 1.15 12.49
C LEU A 65 22.35 1.11 13.16
N VAL A 66 22.08 0.04 13.91
CA VAL A 66 20.80 -0.15 14.64
C VAL A 66 20.80 0.59 15.97
N ARG A 67 21.90 0.56 16.73
CA ARG A 67 22.00 1.22 18.05
C ARG A 67 22.32 2.71 17.97
N GLY A 68 22.64 3.21 16.77
CA GLY A 68 23.23 4.53 16.61
C GLY A 68 24.73 4.50 16.92
N PHE A 69 25.44 5.47 16.36
CA PHE A 69 26.87 5.62 16.53
C PHE A 69 27.19 5.96 18.00
N PRO A 70 28.05 5.21 18.69
CA PRO A 70 28.40 5.51 20.07
C PRO A 70 29.17 6.83 20.15
N ASP A 71 28.80 7.71 21.09
CA ASP A 71 29.41 9.03 21.31
C ASP A 71 30.90 8.97 21.68
N GLU A 72 31.47 7.78 21.94
CA GLU A 72 32.88 7.59 22.28
C GLU A 72 33.86 7.90 21.14
N LEU A 73 33.38 7.95 19.89
CA LEU A 73 34.18 8.38 18.74
C LEU A 73 34.25 9.92 18.59
N GLY A 74 33.59 10.66 19.48
CA GLY A 74 33.64 12.13 19.57
C GLY A 74 34.64 12.69 20.60
N GLN A 75 35.42 11.83 21.29
CA GLN A 75 36.41 12.26 22.30
C GLN A 75 37.88 11.84 21.99
N LEU A 76 38.24 11.77 20.72
CA LEU A 76 39.63 11.87 20.25
C LEU A 76 39.80 13.13 19.40
#